data_AF-A0A938W7A8-F1
#
_entry.id   AF-A0A938W7A8-F1
#
_cell.length_a   1.000
_cell.length_b   1.000
_cell.length_c   1.000
_cell.angle_alpha   90.00
_cell.angle_beta   90.00
_cell.angle_gamma   90.00
#
_symmetry.space_group_name_H-M   'P 1'
#
loop_
_entity.id
_entity.type
_entity.pdbx_description
1 polymer ?
#
loop_
_entity_poly.entity_id
_entity_poly.type
_entity_poly.pdbx_seq_one_letter_code
_entity_poly.pdbx_strand_id
1 'polypeptide(L)'
;MTTVPSYTDTAQVYARGVRALLQSQPVAIGERGARDLKSPALAADQAADLLPVAQELAAAATAQVATNDPDARGLAATRLLAQAVTDLQISAYLLQAAEDEEAGVARTREIGVERSAAALPAVEDTLAILLGEARTRELVERAVTILTDLPSARAKLLQAVEDTLTLIQTRAAKTSQTAVLGLAAMGLTNVAQAAGVVGLDIAQALGVAERVTRLYTLVREFALNAYSSLLALIGPALAQTAAQQVLAWVSEVIEGEQFGQLLAKLYETAKTEAQVKAIIGASQADLDKFATTIERVDALSSGFARQLGLIDRALQGFKIFGGAAVAALPQVVVLMAAAYIVLAAYAIFAGADYVDAQRLRILNRVPGVRAVVEENLAGE
;
A
#
# COMPACT_ATOMS: atom_id res chain seq x y z
N MET A 1 -9.57 -31.43 -14.29
CA MET A 1 -9.38 -30.61 -13.07
C MET A 1 -8.16 -29.74 -13.31
N THR A 2 -8.34 -28.45 -13.52
CA THR A 2 -7.24 -27.48 -13.66
C THR A 2 -6.76 -27.09 -12.26
N THR A 3 -5.48 -27.29 -11.97
CA THR A 3 -4.85 -26.84 -10.72
C THR A 3 -4.78 -25.32 -10.75
N VAL A 4 -5.40 -24.65 -9.77
CA VAL A 4 -5.26 -23.20 -9.57
C VAL A 4 -3.78 -22.90 -9.29
N PRO A 5 -3.13 -21.99 -10.02
CA PRO A 5 -1.73 -21.64 -9.77
C PRO A 5 -1.52 -21.18 -8.32
N SER A 6 -0.39 -21.53 -7.71
CA SER A 6 -0.06 -21.02 -6.39
C SER A 6 0.29 -19.53 -6.47
N TYR A 7 -0.01 -18.75 -5.43
CA TYR A 7 0.39 -17.33 -5.36
C TYR A 7 1.87 -17.13 -5.68
N THR A 8 2.73 -18.01 -5.16
CA THR A 8 4.19 -17.92 -5.34
C THR A 8 4.59 -18.06 -6.80
N ASP A 9 3.98 -19.00 -7.53
CA ASP A 9 4.28 -19.21 -8.95
C ASP A 9 3.84 -17.98 -9.77
N THR A 10 2.64 -17.46 -9.54
CA THR A 10 2.14 -16.25 -10.21
C THR A 10 3.01 -15.04 -9.88
N ALA A 11 3.44 -14.87 -8.62
CA ALA A 11 4.32 -13.79 -8.21
C ALA A 11 5.69 -13.85 -8.91
N GLN A 12 6.25 -15.04 -9.12
CA GLN A 12 7.50 -15.23 -9.87
C GLN A 12 7.35 -14.91 -11.37
N VAL A 13 6.22 -15.29 -11.98
CA VAL A 13 5.93 -14.94 -13.38
C VAL A 13 5.76 -13.43 -13.50
N TYR A 14 4.97 -12.81 -12.62
CA TYR A 14 4.75 -11.37 -12.60
C TYR A 14 6.06 -10.61 -12.41
N ALA A 15 6.88 -10.95 -11.40
CA ALA A 15 8.14 -10.27 -11.15
C ALA A 15 9.12 -10.39 -12.33
N ARG A 16 9.17 -11.54 -13.01
CA ARG A 16 9.96 -11.70 -14.25
C ARG A 16 9.43 -10.82 -15.37
N GLY A 17 8.11 -10.74 -15.55
CA GLY A 17 7.48 -9.89 -16.55
C GLY A 17 7.71 -8.39 -16.29
N VAL A 18 7.61 -7.95 -15.04
CA VAL A 18 7.91 -6.56 -14.63
C VAL A 18 9.36 -6.21 -14.95
N ARG A 19 10.31 -7.07 -14.54
CA ARG A 19 11.74 -6.87 -14.85
C ARG A 19 11.98 -6.86 -16.34
N ALA A 20 11.38 -7.82 -17.05
CA ALA A 20 11.47 -7.91 -18.49
C ALA A 20 10.98 -6.62 -19.12
N LEU A 21 9.83 -6.06 -18.72
CA LEU A 21 9.22 -4.82 -19.21
C LEU A 21 10.10 -3.58 -18.94
N LEU A 22 10.66 -3.45 -17.74
CA LEU A 22 11.40 -2.25 -17.33
C LEU A 22 12.90 -2.28 -17.69
N GLN A 23 13.45 -3.44 -18.04
CA GLN A 23 14.87 -3.57 -18.42
C GLN A 23 15.15 -2.88 -19.77
N SER A 24 16.21 -2.07 -19.83
CA SER A 24 16.72 -1.52 -21.10
C SER A 24 17.28 -2.64 -21.98
N GLN A 25 17.08 -2.56 -23.30
CA GLN A 25 17.64 -3.56 -24.20
C GLN A 25 19.15 -3.32 -24.41
N PRO A 26 19.97 -4.39 -24.40
CA PRO A 26 21.34 -4.29 -24.86
C PRO A 26 21.34 -3.99 -26.36
N VAL A 27 22.01 -2.93 -26.79
CA VAL A 27 22.15 -2.60 -28.21
C VAL A 27 23.05 -3.64 -28.87
N ALA A 28 22.67 -4.06 -30.08
CA ALA A 28 23.48 -4.95 -30.89
C ALA A 28 24.92 -4.40 -31.01
N ILE A 29 25.88 -5.27 -30.76
CA ILE A 29 27.30 -4.94 -30.58
C ILE A 29 27.83 -4.25 -31.85
N GLY A 30 27.96 -2.93 -31.81
CA GLY A 30 28.45 -2.09 -32.91
C GLY A 30 28.75 -0.66 -32.48
N GLU A 31 27.91 -0.10 -31.58
CA GLU A 31 28.13 1.21 -30.96
C GLU A 31 28.46 1.04 -29.47
N ARG A 32 29.74 1.20 -29.10
CA ARG A 32 30.17 1.10 -27.70
C ARG A 32 29.45 2.18 -26.87
N GLY A 33 28.54 1.74 -26.01
CA GLY A 33 27.91 2.55 -24.96
C GLY A 33 26.45 2.93 -25.20
N ALA A 34 25.85 2.59 -26.34
CA ALA A 34 24.42 2.81 -26.53
C ALA A 34 23.61 1.79 -25.71
N ARG A 35 22.70 2.26 -24.85
CA ARG A 35 21.56 1.49 -24.36
C ARG A 35 20.37 2.06 -25.08
N ASP A 36 19.73 1.27 -25.93
CA ASP A 36 18.55 1.72 -26.65
C ASP A 36 17.34 1.44 -25.78
N LEU A 37 16.44 2.41 -25.75
CA LEU A 37 15.18 2.27 -25.03
C LEU A 37 14.26 1.41 -25.88
N LYS A 38 13.44 0.59 -25.23
CA LYS A 38 12.49 -0.25 -25.98
C LYS A 38 11.58 0.59 -26.86
N SER A 39 11.30 0.07 -28.04
CA SER A 39 10.27 0.62 -28.89
C SER A 39 8.93 0.63 -28.15
N PRO A 40 8.10 1.68 -28.33
CA PRO A 40 6.76 1.76 -27.73
C PRO A 40 5.92 0.52 -28.03
N ALA A 41 6.00 -0.02 -29.25
CA ALA A 41 5.32 -1.25 -29.67
C ALA A 41 5.72 -2.48 -28.83
N LEU A 42 7.02 -2.70 -28.61
CA LEU A 42 7.49 -3.82 -27.79
C LEU A 42 7.10 -3.66 -26.32
N ALA A 43 7.14 -2.44 -25.79
CA ALA A 43 6.66 -2.16 -24.44
C ALA A 43 5.16 -2.49 -24.30
N ALA A 44 4.36 -2.14 -25.32
CA ALA A 44 2.94 -2.47 -25.36
C ALA A 44 2.69 -3.99 -25.42
N ASP A 45 3.48 -4.74 -26.20
CA ASP A 45 3.39 -6.21 -26.25
C ASP A 45 3.68 -6.84 -24.89
N GLN A 46 4.81 -6.48 -24.27
CA GLN A 46 5.20 -7.02 -22.97
C GLN A 46 4.22 -6.67 -21.85
N ALA A 47 3.67 -5.45 -21.88
CA ALA A 47 2.66 -5.02 -20.92
C ALA A 47 1.33 -5.76 -21.12
N ALA A 48 0.90 -6.00 -22.37
CA ALA A 48 -0.29 -6.77 -22.67
C ALA A 48 -0.17 -8.23 -22.18
N ASP A 49 1.00 -8.86 -22.34
CA ASP A 49 1.27 -10.20 -21.83
C ASP A 49 1.32 -10.25 -20.29
N LEU A 50 1.79 -9.18 -19.66
CA LEU A 50 1.90 -9.08 -18.19
C LEU A 50 0.56 -8.84 -17.49
N LEU A 51 -0.36 -8.12 -18.12
CA LEU A 51 -1.63 -7.72 -17.52
C LEU A 51 -2.45 -8.89 -16.94
N PRO A 52 -2.72 -10.00 -17.66
CA PRO A 52 -3.48 -11.11 -17.09
C PRO A 52 -2.77 -11.73 -15.87
N VAL A 53 -1.44 -11.78 -15.87
CA VAL A 53 -0.65 -12.28 -14.72
C VAL A 53 -0.80 -11.36 -13.52
N ALA A 54 -0.84 -10.04 -13.74
CA ALA A 54 -1.10 -9.06 -12.69
C ALA A 54 -2.49 -9.26 -12.06
N GLN A 55 -3.52 -9.49 -12.87
CA GLN A 55 -4.89 -9.75 -12.40
C GLN A 55 -4.97 -11.05 -11.60
N GLU A 56 -4.34 -12.13 -12.08
CA GLU A 56 -4.25 -13.40 -11.36
C GLU A 56 -3.54 -13.25 -10.01
N LEU A 57 -2.45 -12.46 -9.97
CA LEU A 57 -1.71 -12.19 -8.73
C LEU A 57 -2.59 -11.46 -7.71
N ALA A 58 -3.32 -10.43 -8.15
CA ALA A 58 -4.23 -9.67 -7.30
C ALA A 58 -5.34 -10.55 -6.74
N ALA A 59 -5.93 -11.41 -7.58
CA ALA A 59 -6.95 -12.36 -7.15
C ALA A 59 -6.42 -13.36 -6.12
N ALA A 60 -5.22 -13.92 -6.35
CA ALA A 60 -4.58 -14.85 -5.43
C ALA A 60 -4.24 -14.20 -4.08
N ALA A 61 -3.75 -12.96 -4.08
CA ALA A 61 -3.49 -12.20 -2.86
C ALA A 61 -4.79 -11.85 -2.12
N THR A 62 -5.84 -11.45 -2.85
CA THR A 62 -7.17 -11.15 -2.29
C THR A 62 -7.77 -12.36 -1.57
N ALA A 63 -7.62 -13.56 -2.13
CA ALA A 63 -8.07 -14.79 -1.47
C ALA A 63 -7.34 -15.03 -0.13
N GLN A 64 -6.04 -14.68 -0.04
CA GLN A 64 -5.27 -14.80 1.21
C GLN A 64 -5.71 -13.79 2.28
N VAL A 65 -6.17 -12.60 1.87
CA VAL A 65 -6.71 -11.58 2.78
C VAL A 65 -7.99 -12.05 3.50
N ALA A 66 -8.71 -13.03 2.94
CA ALA A 66 -9.92 -13.62 3.54
C ALA A 66 -9.65 -14.82 4.45
N THR A 67 -8.38 -15.23 4.64
CA THR A 67 -8.03 -16.40 5.48
C THR A 67 -8.23 -16.12 6.98
N ASN A 68 -8.33 -17.17 7.80
CA ASN A 68 -8.48 -17.04 9.25
C ASN A 68 -7.17 -16.72 9.98
N ASP A 69 -6.02 -16.96 9.35
CA ASP A 69 -4.70 -16.69 9.90
C ASP A 69 -4.36 -15.18 9.79
N PRO A 70 -4.23 -14.45 10.93
CA PRO A 70 -3.88 -13.04 10.93
C PRO A 70 -2.54 -12.73 10.25
N ASP A 71 -1.54 -13.60 10.41
CA ASP A 71 -0.22 -13.35 9.82
C ASP A 71 -0.27 -13.47 8.29
N ALA A 72 -1.06 -14.43 7.78
CA ALA A 72 -1.34 -14.56 6.36
C ALA A 72 -2.13 -13.36 5.83
N ARG A 73 -3.16 -12.87 6.56
CA ARG A 73 -3.93 -11.68 6.18
C ARG A 73 -3.07 -10.43 6.10
N GLY A 74 -2.26 -10.16 7.12
CA GLY A 74 -1.35 -9.00 7.15
C GLY A 74 -0.29 -9.05 6.04
N LEU A 75 0.25 -10.24 5.74
CA LEU A 75 1.17 -10.42 4.62
C LEU A 75 0.49 -10.18 3.27
N ALA A 76 -0.69 -10.73 3.07
CA ALA A 76 -1.46 -10.58 1.84
C ALA A 76 -1.85 -9.11 1.59
N ALA A 77 -2.23 -8.37 2.63
CA ALA A 77 -2.47 -6.94 2.54
C ALA A 77 -1.21 -6.16 2.11
N THR A 78 -0.05 -6.52 2.67
CA THR A 78 1.24 -5.91 2.29
C THR A 78 1.61 -6.22 0.83
N ARG A 79 1.28 -7.43 0.34
CA ARG A 79 1.49 -7.83 -1.06
C ARG A 79 0.57 -7.08 -2.02
N LEU A 80 -0.72 -6.92 -1.69
CA LEU A 80 -1.65 -6.12 -2.50
C LEU A 80 -1.20 -4.66 -2.62
N LEU A 81 -0.71 -4.05 -1.53
CA LEU A 81 -0.12 -2.71 -1.57
C LEU A 81 1.12 -2.66 -2.46
N ALA A 82 2.04 -3.62 -2.32
CA ALA A 82 3.24 -3.69 -3.14
C ALA A 82 2.90 -3.84 -4.63
N GLN A 83 1.94 -4.72 -4.96
CA GLN A 83 1.46 -4.89 -6.31
C GLN A 83 0.83 -3.60 -6.86
N ALA A 84 -0.03 -2.94 -6.09
CA ALA A 84 -0.65 -1.68 -6.52
C ALA A 84 0.42 -0.61 -6.84
N VAL A 85 1.48 -0.51 -6.03
CA VAL A 85 2.62 0.37 -6.31
C VAL A 85 3.34 -0.04 -7.60
N THR A 86 3.63 -1.32 -7.79
CA THR A 86 4.29 -1.82 -9.01
C THR A 86 3.44 -1.55 -10.26
N ASP A 87 2.13 -1.79 -10.21
CA ASP A 87 1.21 -1.56 -11.32
C ASP A 87 1.09 -0.05 -11.66
N LEU A 88 1.13 0.84 -10.67
CA LEU A 88 1.20 2.29 -10.90
C LEU A 88 2.52 2.70 -11.55
N GLN A 89 3.63 2.08 -11.18
CA GLN A 89 4.93 2.33 -11.81
C GLN A 89 4.95 1.84 -13.26
N ILE A 90 4.37 0.67 -13.55
CA ILE A 90 4.17 0.18 -14.92
C ILE A 90 3.31 1.16 -15.71
N SER A 91 2.18 1.58 -15.15
CA SER A 91 1.27 2.53 -15.79
C SER A 91 1.96 3.86 -16.11
N ALA A 92 2.77 4.40 -15.18
CA ALA A 92 3.56 5.61 -15.42
C ALA A 92 4.64 5.42 -16.52
N TYR A 93 5.29 4.26 -16.55
CA TYR A 93 6.26 3.91 -17.61
C TYR A 93 5.60 3.87 -18.99
N LEU A 94 4.43 3.23 -19.09
CA LEU A 94 3.68 3.12 -20.34
C LEU A 94 3.11 4.47 -20.80
N LEU A 95 2.72 5.32 -19.85
CA LEU A 95 2.25 6.67 -20.15
C LEU A 95 3.36 7.50 -20.79
N GLN A 96 4.56 7.49 -20.19
CA GLN A 96 5.71 8.16 -20.78
C GLN A 96 6.03 7.61 -22.18
N ALA A 97 5.94 6.29 -22.37
CA ALA A 97 6.16 5.69 -23.68
C ALA A 97 5.13 6.15 -24.73
N ALA A 98 3.87 6.36 -24.33
CA ALA A 98 2.82 6.88 -25.19
C ALA A 98 3.06 8.35 -25.57
N GLU A 99 3.44 9.18 -24.59
CA GLU A 99 3.76 10.60 -24.80
C GLU A 99 4.97 10.77 -25.73
N ASP A 100 6.01 9.96 -25.56
CA ASP A 100 7.19 9.98 -26.42
C ASP A 100 6.83 9.60 -27.88
N GLU A 101 5.94 8.61 -28.06
CA GLU A 101 5.43 8.18 -29.36
C GLU A 101 4.61 9.29 -30.04
N GLU A 102 3.70 9.95 -29.31
CA GLU A 102 2.87 11.04 -29.83
C GLU A 102 3.71 12.27 -30.21
N ALA A 103 4.70 12.61 -29.40
CA ALA A 103 5.57 13.76 -29.66
C ALA A 103 6.53 13.52 -30.84
N GLY A 104 6.60 12.31 -31.39
CA GLY A 104 7.55 11.93 -32.44
C GLY A 104 9.01 12.15 -32.01
N VAL A 105 9.26 12.23 -30.70
CA VAL A 105 10.58 12.47 -30.16
C VAL A 105 11.35 11.16 -30.32
N ALA A 106 12.15 11.07 -31.37
CA ALA A 106 13.23 10.10 -31.45
C ALA A 106 14.05 10.32 -30.18
N ARG A 107 13.99 9.36 -29.23
CA ARG A 107 14.53 9.50 -27.88
C ARG A 107 16.02 9.81 -27.93
N THR A 108 16.37 11.08 -28.01
CA THR A 108 17.75 11.54 -27.96
C THR A 108 18.20 11.49 -26.50
N ARG A 109 19.36 10.86 -26.34
CA ARG A 109 19.99 10.31 -25.12
C ARG A 109 20.04 11.20 -23.87
N GLU A 110 19.75 12.50 -23.96
CA GLU A 110 20.15 13.47 -22.94
C GLU A 110 19.05 13.90 -21.95
N ILE A 111 17.76 13.76 -22.29
CA ILE A 111 16.67 14.29 -21.42
C ILE A 111 15.83 13.16 -20.76
N GLY A 112 15.80 11.96 -21.36
CA GLY A 112 14.90 10.87 -20.90
C GLY A 112 15.49 9.87 -19.90
N VAL A 113 16.82 9.75 -19.78
CA VAL A 113 17.46 8.63 -19.06
C VAL A 113 17.34 8.75 -17.54
N GLU A 114 17.31 9.96 -16.98
CA GLU A 114 17.29 10.15 -15.53
C GLU A 114 15.95 9.76 -14.88
N ARG A 115 14.82 9.88 -15.60
CA ARG A 115 13.49 9.65 -15.02
C ARG A 115 13.14 8.16 -14.88
N SER A 116 13.48 7.33 -15.86
CA SER A 116 13.17 5.88 -15.80
C SER A 116 14.20 5.07 -15.02
N ALA A 117 15.49 5.46 -15.02
CA ALA A 117 16.53 4.74 -14.28
C ALA A 117 16.39 4.90 -12.75
N ALA A 118 15.89 6.05 -12.29
CA ALA A 118 15.65 6.31 -10.87
C ALA A 118 14.50 5.44 -10.28
N ALA A 119 13.60 4.92 -11.12
CA ALA A 119 12.47 4.10 -10.68
C ALA A 119 12.83 2.63 -10.42
N LEU A 120 13.91 2.10 -11.02
CA LEU A 120 14.27 0.68 -10.95
C LEU A 120 14.55 0.17 -9.52
N PRO A 121 15.31 0.88 -8.65
CA PRO A 121 15.52 0.43 -7.27
C PRO A 121 14.21 0.34 -6.47
N ALA A 122 13.29 1.28 -6.69
CA ALA A 122 12.00 1.29 -6.00
C ALA A 122 11.09 0.14 -6.42
N VAL A 123 11.17 -0.30 -7.69
CA VAL A 123 10.43 -1.45 -8.20
C VAL A 123 10.96 -2.75 -7.58
N GLU A 124 12.28 -2.96 -7.54
CA GLU A 124 12.87 -4.19 -6.98
C GLU A 124 12.50 -4.39 -5.49
N ASP A 125 12.39 -3.33 -4.70
CA ASP A 125 11.87 -3.40 -3.34
C ASP A 125 10.44 -4.00 -3.29
N THR A 126 9.55 -3.54 -4.17
CA THR A 126 8.17 -4.03 -4.23
C THR A 126 8.11 -5.47 -4.74
N LEU A 127 8.94 -5.83 -5.72
CA LEU A 127 9.04 -7.20 -6.21
C LEU A 127 9.57 -8.15 -5.12
N ALA A 128 10.56 -7.72 -4.32
CA ALA A 128 11.06 -8.51 -3.19
C ALA A 128 9.97 -8.76 -2.13
N ILE A 129 9.05 -7.81 -1.91
CA ILE A 129 7.88 -8.01 -1.04
C ILE A 129 6.93 -9.05 -1.64
N LEU A 130 6.62 -8.94 -2.93
CA LEU A 130 5.73 -9.88 -3.63
C LEU A 130 6.26 -11.31 -3.60
N LEU A 131 7.57 -11.47 -3.76
CA LEU A 131 8.29 -12.75 -3.72
C LEU A 131 8.51 -13.28 -2.29
N GLY A 132 8.25 -12.47 -1.26
CA GLY A 132 8.44 -12.85 0.14
C GLY A 132 9.89 -12.74 0.66
N GLU A 133 10.79 -12.16 -0.12
CA GLU A 133 12.22 -12.01 0.20
C GLU A 133 12.50 -10.88 1.21
N ALA A 134 11.59 -9.90 1.31
CA ALA A 134 11.76 -8.72 2.17
C ALA A 134 11.74 -9.03 3.69
N ARG A 135 11.20 -10.18 4.12
CA ARG A 135 11.16 -10.54 5.56
C ARG A 135 12.55 -10.83 6.13
N THR A 136 13.49 -11.29 5.32
CA THR A 136 14.78 -11.80 5.79
C THR A 136 15.77 -10.70 6.19
N ARG A 137 15.63 -9.47 5.69
CA ARG A 137 16.58 -8.38 5.94
C ARG A 137 16.34 -7.62 7.26
N GLU A 138 15.10 -7.43 7.67
CA GLU A 138 14.78 -6.57 8.83
C GLU A 138 14.93 -7.26 10.20
N LEU A 139 14.87 -8.60 10.25
CA LEU A 139 15.04 -9.34 11.51
C LEU A 139 16.48 -9.32 12.04
N VAL A 140 17.46 -8.88 11.25
CA VAL A 140 18.89 -9.11 11.52
C VAL A 140 19.54 -7.99 12.35
N GLU A 141 18.92 -6.81 12.49
CA GLU A 141 19.58 -5.65 13.13
C GLU A 141 18.98 -5.19 14.47
N ARG A 142 17.99 -5.89 15.02
CA ARG A 142 17.44 -5.50 16.33
C ARG A 142 18.37 -5.95 17.45
N ALA A 143 18.89 -4.99 18.20
CA ALA A 143 19.70 -5.26 19.38
C ALA A 143 18.89 -6.10 20.37
N VAL A 144 19.38 -7.31 20.67
CA VAL A 144 18.82 -8.16 21.73
C VAL A 144 18.84 -7.37 23.02
N THR A 145 17.65 -7.03 23.51
CA THR A 145 17.54 -6.39 24.81
C THR A 145 17.74 -7.45 25.88
N ILE A 146 18.82 -7.33 26.65
CA ILE A 146 19.01 -8.17 27.84
C ILE A 146 18.12 -7.62 28.95
N LEU A 147 17.10 -8.38 29.33
CA LEU A 147 16.26 -8.10 30.50
C LEU A 147 16.90 -8.72 31.76
N THR A 148 17.08 -7.94 32.81
CA THR A 148 17.77 -8.37 34.04
C THR A 148 16.83 -8.79 35.16
N ASP A 149 15.60 -8.26 35.17
CA ASP A 149 14.63 -8.43 36.25
C ASP A 149 13.21 -8.06 35.79
N LEU A 150 12.20 -8.62 36.48
CA LEU A 150 10.78 -8.45 36.13
C LEU A 150 10.30 -6.99 36.22
N PRO A 151 10.66 -6.19 37.24
CA PRO A 151 10.32 -4.76 37.27
C PRO A 151 10.80 -4.01 36.02
N SER A 152 12.05 -4.22 35.61
CA SER A 152 12.63 -3.60 34.42
C SER A 152 11.96 -4.09 33.13
N ALA A 153 11.62 -5.39 33.05
CA ALA A 153 10.86 -5.96 31.94
C ALA A 153 9.47 -5.33 31.78
N ARG A 154 8.73 -5.17 32.88
CA ARG A 154 7.41 -4.50 32.89
C ARG A 154 7.51 -3.04 32.46
N ALA A 155 8.46 -2.29 33.01
CA ALA A 155 8.68 -0.89 32.64
C ALA A 155 9.02 -0.74 31.16
N LYS A 156 9.88 -1.61 30.63
CA LYS A 156 10.26 -1.59 29.22
C LYS A 156 9.09 -1.96 28.30
N LEU A 157 8.28 -2.95 28.67
CA LEU A 157 7.10 -3.31 27.89
C LEU A 157 6.05 -2.19 27.88
N LEU A 158 5.83 -1.51 29.01
CA LEU A 158 4.95 -0.33 29.06
C LEU A 158 5.42 0.77 28.10
N GLN A 159 6.71 1.09 28.14
CA GLN A 159 7.31 2.06 27.22
C GLN A 159 7.12 1.64 25.75
N ALA A 160 7.40 0.37 25.41
CA ALA A 160 7.24 -0.14 24.06
C ALA A 160 5.78 -0.07 23.57
N VAL A 161 4.81 -0.31 24.46
CA VAL A 161 3.38 -0.16 24.18
C VAL A 161 3.02 1.30 23.93
N GLU A 162 3.40 2.22 24.82
CA GLU A 162 3.13 3.67 24.70
C GLU A 162 3.72 4.24 23.41
N ASP A 163 4.99 3.91 23.12
CA ASP A 163 5.69 4.33 21.91
C ASP A 163 5.02 3.76 20.65
N THR A 164 4.64 2.48 20.67
CA THR A 164 3.99 1.82 19.53
C THR A 164 2.63 2.42 19.24
N LEU A 165 1.77 2.59 20.25
CA LEU A 165 0.45 3.23 20.08
C LEU A 165 0.58 4.64 19.51
N THR A 166 1.51 5.44 20.05
CA THR A 166 1.77 6.82 19.62
C THR A 166 2.30 6.87 18.18
N LEU A 167 3.27 6.01 17.84
CA LEU A 167 3.86 5.95 16.50
C LEU A 167 2.83 5.53 15.45
N ILE A 168 2.00 4.53 15.75
CA ILE A 168 0.97 4.04 14.83
C ILE A 168 -0.07 5.14 14.59
N GLN A 169 -0.57 5.77 15.65
CA GLN A 169 -1.49 6.91 15.52
C GLN A 169 -0.89 8.07 14.70
N THR A 170 0.34 8.48 15.01
CA THR A 170 1.00 9.61 14.35
C THR A 170 1.23 9.34 12.87
N ARG A 171 1.72 8.13 12.52
CA ARG A 171 1.96 7.76 11.12
C ARG A 171 0.65 7.62 10.36
N ALA A 172 -0.36 6.97 10.94
CA ALA A 172 -1.70 6.89 10.34
C ALA A 172 -2.26 8.28 10.05
N ALA A 173 -2.13 9.21 11.01
CA ALA A 173 -2.59 10.58 10.85
C ALA A 173 -1.86 11.28 9.70
N LYS A 174 -0.53 11.20 9.66
CA LYS A 174 0.30 11.84 8.63
C LYS A 174 -0.02 11.31 7.23
N THR A 175 -0.06 9.98 7.05
CA THR A 175 -0.32 9.37 5.74
C THR A 175 -1.75 9.63 5.28
N SER A 176 -2.73 9.51 6.18
CA SER A 176 -4.14 9.80 5.86
C SER A 176 -4.36 11.28 5.53
N GLN A 177 -3.75 12.19 6.29
CA GLN A 177 -3.78 13.62 5.99
C GLN A 177 -3.14 13.92 4.62
N THR A 178 -2.03 13.26 4.28
CA THR A 178 -1.40 13.41 2.95
C THR A 178 -2.35 12.97 1.84
N ALA A 179 -3.04 11.84 2.02
CA ALA A 179 -4.02 11.36 1.06
C ALA A 179 -5.23 12.31 0.94
N VAL A 180 -5.75 12.80 2.06
CA VAL A 180 -6.86 13.76 2.14
C VAL A 180 -6.49 15.10 1.49
N LEU A 181 -5.29 15.61 1.72
CA LEU A 181 -4.83 16.85 1.08
C LEU A 181 -4.63 16.67 -0.42
N GLY A 182 -4.17 15.49 -0.87
CA GLY A 182 -4.14 15.14 -2.29
C GLY A 182 -5.53 15.15 -2.92
N LEU A 183 -6.52 14.58 -2.21
CA LEU A 183 -7.92 14.59 -2.61
C LEU A 183 -8.49 16.02 -2.70
N ALA A 184 -8.23 16.86 -1.69
CA ALA A 184 -8.67 18.25 -1.65
C ALA A 184 -8.05 19.09 -2.78
N ALA A 185 -6.76 18.87 -3.10
CA ALA A 185 -6.07 19.55 -4.18
C ALA A 185 -6.67 19.25 -5.57
N MET A 186 -7.33 18.11 -5.75
CA MET A 186 -8.06 17.77 -6.98
C MET A 186 -9.44 18.45 -7.08
N GLY A 187 -9.93 19.08 -6.00
CA GLY A 187 -11.20 19.80 -5.96
C GLY A 187 -12.40 18.94 -5.52
N LEU A 188 -13.19 19.46 -4.57
CA LEU A 188 -14.30 18.75 -3.90
C LEU A 188 -15.38 18.21 -4.85
N THR A 189 -15.59 18.84 -6.01
CA THR A 189 -16.54 18.34 -7.02
C THR A 189 -16.12 16.97 -7.56
N ASN A 190 -14.83 16.78 -7.83
CA ASN A 190 -14.29 15.50 -8.30
C ASN A 190 -14.36 14.43 -7.22
N VAL A 191 -14.22 14.84 -5.96
CA VAL A 191 -14.37 13.98 -4.79
C VAL A 191 -15.80 13.45 -4.66
N ALA A 192 -16.81 14.32 -4.83
CA ALA A 192 -18.21 13.92 -4.77
C ALA A 192 -18.57 12.94 -5.90
N GLN A 193 -18.05 13.16 -7.12
CA GLN A 193 -18.20 12.23 -8.23
C GLN A 193 -17.55 10.88 -7.92
N ALA A 194 -16.32 10.89 -7.38
CA ALA A 194 -15.62 9.68 -7.00
C ALA A 194 -16.35 8.89 -5.91
N ALA A 195 -16.97 9.55 -4.93
CA ALA A 195 -17.78 8.89 -3.90
C ALA A 195 -18.96 8.11 -4.50
N GLY A 196 -19.61 8.64 -5.55
CA GLY A 196 -20.65 7.94 -6.30
C GLY A 196 -20.10 6.77 -7.13
N VAL A 197 -18.87 6.91 -7.64
CA VAL A 197 -18.22 5.92 -8.49
C VAL A 197 -17.59 4.78 -7.70
N VAL A 198 -17.13 4.97 -6.46
CA VAL A 198 -16.64 3.87 -5.60
C VAL A 198 -17.70 2.78 -5.36
N GLY A 199 -18.99 3.12 -5.49
CA GLY A 199 -20.11 2.17 -5.42
C GLY A 199 -20.53 1.56 -6.77
N LEU A 200 -19.98 2.05 -7.89
CA LEU A 200 -20.28 1.59 -9.24
C LEU A 200 -19.02 0.95 -9.85
N ASP A 201 -19.18 0.05 -10.81
CA ASP A 201 -18.04 -0.56 -11.47
C ASP A 201 -17.28 0.53 -12.26
N ILE A 202 -16.10 0.94 -11.77
CA ILE A 202 -15.28 1.98 -12.40
C ILE A 202 -15.02 1.63 -13.86
N ALA A 203 -14.91 0.34 -14.21
CA ALA A 203 -14.76 -0.11 -15.58
C ALA A 203 -15.90 0.41 -16.49
N GLN A 204 -17.14 0.49 -15.99
CA GLN A 204 -18.29 1.04 -16.70
C GLN A 204 -18.22 2.58 -16.83
N ALA A 205 -17.79 3.27 -15.76
CA ALA A 205 -17.71 4.74 -15.73
C ALA A 205 -16.68 5.30 -16.72
N LEU A 206 -15.65 4.51 -17.05
CA LEU A 206 -14.54 4.99 -17.85
C LEU A 206 -14.78 4.93 -19.38
N GLY A 207 -15.86 4.28 -19.87
CA GLY A 207 -16.25 4.26 -21.30
C GLY A 207 -15.20 3.70 -22.27
N VAL A 208 -15.59 3.41 -23.53
CA VAL A 208 -14.67 3.06 -24.61
C VAL A 208 -14.45 4.32 -25.46
N ALA A 209 -13.44 5.12 -25.16
CA ALA A 209 -13.11 6.28 -25.99
C ALA A 209 -12.32 5.83 -27.23
N GLU A 210 -12.73 6.28 -28.42
CA GLU A 210 -12.26 5.84 -29.75
C GLU A 210 -10.83 6.26 -30.16
N ARG A 211 -10.07 6.94 -29.28
CA ARG A 211 -8.69 7.36 -29.58
C ARG A 211 -7.75 7.16 -28.41
N VAL A 212 -7.52 5.90 -28.09
CA VAL A 212 -6.56 5.52 -27.09
C VAL A 212 -5.59 4.61 -27.81
N THR A 213 -4.36 5.09 -28.10
CA THR A 213 -3.32 4.20 -28.59
C THR A 213 -3.22 3.00 -27.66
N ARG A 214 -2.74 1.86 -28.16
CA ARG A 214 -2.65 0.62 -27.36
C ARG A 214 -1.96 0.86 -26.01
N LEU A 215 -0.96 1.73 -25.96
CA LEU A 215 -0.27 2.11 -24.72
C LEU A 215 -1.19 2.79 -23.71
N TYR A 216 -1.97 3.81 -24.09
CA TYR A 216 -2.88 4.46 -23.16
C TYR A 216 -3.98 3.50 -22.63
N THR A 217 -4.36 2.48 -23.42
CA THR A 217 -5.28 1.43 -22.95
C THR A 217 -4.63 0.62 -21.83
N LEU A 218 -3.39 0.18 -22.05
CA LEU A 218 -2.62 -0.54 -21.04
C LEU A 218 -2.33 0.31 -19.80
N VAL A 219 -2.02 1.61 -19.96
CA VAL A 219 -1.87 2.57 -18.85
C VAL A 219 -3.09 2.54 -17.95
N ARG A 220 -4.29 2.65 -18.55
CA ARG A 220 -5.56 2.60 -17.84
C ARG A 220 -5.77 1.25 -17.18
N GLU A 221 -5.50 0.14 -17.86
CA GLU A 221 -5.71 -1.21 -17.33
C GLU A 221 -4.82 -1.51 -16.12
N PHE A 222 -3.54 -1.11 -16.15
CA PHE A 222 -2.67 -1.23 -14.98
C PHE A 222 -3.08 -0.30 -13.84
N ALA A 223 -3.52 0.94 -14.14
CA ALA A 223 -4.04 1.84 -13.11
C ALA A 223 -5.32 1.28 -12.45
N LEU A 224 -6.21 0.67 -13.24
CA LEU A 224 -7.40 -0.02 -12.74
C LEU A 224 -7.05 -1.26 -11.92
N ASN A 225 -6.03 -2.02 -12.32
CA ASN A 225 -5.57 -3.18 -11.55
C ASN A 225 -4.97 -2.76 -10.20
N ALA A 226 -4.20 -1.67 -10.18
CA ALA A 226 -3.71 -1.06 -8.96
C ALA A 226 -4.86 -0.65 -8.04
N TYR A 227 -5.85 0.08 -8.57
CA TYR A 227 -7.04 0.46 -7.81
C TYR A 227 -7.80 -0.77 -7.27
N SER A 228 -7.99 -1.80 -8.09
CA SER A 228 -8.67 -3.04 -7.68
C SER A 228 -7.94 -3.73 -6.54
N SER A 229 -6.59 -3.74 -6.58
CA SER A 229 -5.75 -4.27 -5.50
C SER A 229 -5.91 -3.46 -4.21
N LEU A 230 -6.01 -2.13 -4.30
CA LEU A 230 -6.29 -1.26 -3.15
C LEU A 230 -7.70 -1.48 -2.59
N LEU A 231 -8.71 -1.60 -3.46
CA LEU A 231 -10.09 -1.86 -3.06
C LEU A 231 -10.21 -3.20 -2.33
N ALA A 232 -9.47 -4.22 -2.76
CA ALA A 232 -9.42 -5.53 -2.12
C ALA A 232 -8.89 -5.50 -0.68
N LEU A 233 -8.06 -4.50 -0.31
CA LEU A 233 -7.56 -4.35 1.06
C LEU A 233 -8.69 -4.08 2.06
N ILE A 234 -9.65 -3.24 1.66
CA ILE A 234 -10.80 -2.84 2.49
C ILE A 234 -11.96 -3.83 2.29
N GLY A 235 -12.15 -4.30 1.06
CA GLY A 235 -13.28 -5.13 0.66
C GLY A 235 -14.45 -4.28 0.14
N PRO A 236 -15.18 -4.78 -0.89
CA PRO A 236 -16.18 -3.98 -1.59
C PRO A 236 -17.34 -3.54 -0.69
N ALA A 237 -17.75 -4.37 0.27
CA ALA A 237 -18.83 -4.06 1.20
C ALA A 237 -18.52 -2.86 2.11
N LEU A 238 -17.23 -2.61 2.37
CA LEU A 238 -16.77 -1.58 3.29
C LEU A 238 -16.31 -0.33 2.57
N ALA A 239 -15.97 -0.42 1.28
CA ALA A 239 -15.45 0.70 0.50
C ALA A 239 -16.39 1.92 0.49
N GLN A 240 -17.71 1.70 0.35
CA GLN A 240 -18.68 2.80 0.35
C GLN A 240 -18.79 3.49 1.72
N THR A 241 -18.90 2.70 2.79
CA THR A 241 -18.95 3.21 4.17
C THR A 241 -17.65 3.93 4.53
N ALA A 242 -16.51 3.34 4.16
CA ALA A 242 -15.19 3.91 4.34
C ALA A 242 -15.05 5.25 3.60
N ALA A 243 -15.54 5.34 2.36
CA ALA A 243 -15.52 6.57 1.60
C ALA A 243 -16.32 7.67 2.29
N GLN A 244 -17.56 7.37 2.72
CA GLN A 244 -18.39 8.35 3.43
C GLN A 244 -17.74 8.83 4.74
N GLN A 245 -17.14 7.92 5.51
CA GLN A 245 -16.44 8.27 6.75
C GLN A 245 -15.21 9.14 6.48
N VAL A 246 -14.37 8.77 5.51
CA VAL A 246 -13.21 9.58 5.13
C VAL A 246 -13.63 10.98 4.72
N LEU A 247 -14.72 11.13 3.96
CA LEU A 247 -15.21 12.44 3.56
C LEU A 247 -15.72 13.28 4.74
N ALA A 248 -16.40 12.66 5.71
CA ALA A 248 -16.79 13.34 6.94
C ALA A 248 -15.54 13.83 7.70
N TRP A 249 -14.53 12.97 7.85
CA TRP A 249 -13.26 13.34 8.49
C TRP A 249 -12.49 14.41 7.72
N VAL A 250 -12.54 14.41 6.38
CA VAL A 250 -11.96 15.47 5.54
C VAL A 250 -12.60 16.83 5.87
N SER A 251 -13.92 16.89 6.04
CA SER A 251 -14.62 18.13 6.40
C SER A 251 -14.14 18.64 7.76
N GLU A 252 -14.11 17.78 8.78
CA GLU A 252 -13.66 18.12 10.14
C GLU A 252 -12.22 18.68 10.16
N VAL A 253 -11.34 18.12 9.32
CA VAL A 253 -9.93 18.52 9.22
C VAL A 253 -9.76 19.84 8.50
N ILE A 254 -10.54 20.07 7.43
CA ILE A 254 -10.56 21.37 6.73
C ILE A 254 -11.07 22.48 7.67
N GLU A 255 -11.99 22.14 8.57
CA GLU A 255 -12.56 23.06 9.57
C GLU A 255 -11.62 23.33 10.76
N GLY A 256 -10.41 22.76 10.77
CA GLY A 256 -9.33 23.10 11.70
C GLY A 256 -9.10 22.09 12.82
N GLU A 257 -9.79 20.94 12.83
CA GLU A 257 -9.45 19.85 13.74
C GLU A 257 -8.11 19.21 13.32
N GLN A 258 -7.22 18.98 14.27
CA GLN A 258 -5.97 18.27 13.98
C GLN A 258 -6.29 16.80 13.74
N PHE A 259 -5.99 16.27 12.55
CA PHE A 259 -6.21 14.86 12.17
C PHE A 259 -5.71 13.86 13.22
N GLY A 260 -4.60 14.19 13.90
CA GLY A 260 -4.06 13.38 14.99
C GLY A 260 -4.97 13.26 16.22
N GLN A 261 -5.71 14.33 16.57
CA GLN A 261 -6.68 14.33 17.68
C GLN A 261 -7.91 13.50 17.34
N LEU A 262 -8.41 13.62 16.11
CA LEU A 262 -9.48 12.78 15.58
C LEU A 262 -9.10 11.29 15.69
N LEU A 263 -7.91 10.91 15.21
CA LEU A 263 -7.45 9.52 15.33
C LEU A 263 -7.24 9.09 16.79
N ALA A 264 -6.77 9.97 17.68
CA ALA A 264 -6.66 9.66 19.11
C ALA A 264 -8.01 9.20 19.68
N LYS A 265 -9.07 9.96 19.35
CA LYS A 265 -10.44 9.71 19.79
C LYS A 265 -11.02 8.45 19.16
N LEU A 266 -10.78 8.25 17.86
CA LEU A 266 -11.27 7.09 17.13
C LEU A 266 -10.59 5.79 17.57
N TYR A 267 -9.29 5.83 17.86
CA TYR A 267 -8.51 4.67 18.26
C TYR A 267 -8.67 4.33 19.75
N GLU A 268 -9.10 5.27 20.58
CA GLU A 268 -9.17 5.12 22.04
C GLU A 268 -7.82 4.67 22.65
N THR A 269 -6.67 5.16 22.13
CA THR A 269 -5.32 4.69 22.51
C THR A 269 -5.08 4.73 24.02
N ALA A 270 -5.53 5.78 24.72
CA ALA A 270 -5.43 5.89 26.17
C ALA A 270 -6.18 4.77 26.94
N LYS A 271 -7.31 4.29 26.40
CA LYS A 271 -8.06 3.17 26.99
C LYS A 271 -7.33 1.86 26.73
N THR A 272 -6.80 1.65 25.53
CA THR A 272 -5.97 0.48 25.20
C THR A 272 -4.73 0.42 26.11
N GLU A 273 -4.04 1.54 26.27
CA GLU A 273 -2.87 1.66 27.16
C GLU A 273 -3.22 1.30 28.61
N ALA A 274 -4.33 1.84 29.15
CA ALA A 274 -4.77 1.53 30.51
C ALA A 274 -5.09 0.03 30.70
N GLN A 275 -5.72 -0.61 29.70
CA GLN A 275 -6.01 -2.06 29.72
C GLN A 275 -4.72 -2.89 29.70
N VAL A 276 -3.80 -2.55 28.79
CA VAL A 276 -2.51 -3.22 28.67
C VAL A 276 -1.67 -3.05 29.95
N LYS A 277 -1.68 -1.86 30.54
CA LYS A 277 -1.00 -1.58 31.81
C LYS A 277 -1.53 -2.44 32.95
N ALA A 278 -2.84 -2.66 33.03
CA ALA A 278 -3.43 -3.56 34.01
C ALA A 278 -2.98 -5.02 33.81
N ILE A 279 -2.94 -5.50 32.56
CA ILE A 279 -2.47 -6.85 32.23
C ILE A 279 -0.99 -7.03 32.61
N ILE A 280 -0.14 -6.09 32.20
CA ILE A 280 1.31 -6.11 32.50
C ILE A 280 1.57 -6.10 34.01
N GLY A 281 0.83 -5.29 34.76
CA GLY A 281 0.97 -5.18 36.22
C GLY A 281 0.54 -6.45 36.96
N ALA A 282 -0.48 -7.15 36.47
CA ALA A 282 -1.02 -8.36 37.09
C ALA A 282 -0.25 -9.64 36.69
N SER A 283 0.40 -9.64 35.53
CA SER A 283 1.03 -10.83 34.95
C SER A 283 2.12 -11.42 35.83
N GLN A 284 2.08 -12.75 35.99
CA GLN A 284 3.09 -13.57 36.67
C GLN A 284 4.01 -14.31 35.70
N ALA A 285 3.92 -14.00 34.40
CA ALA A 285 4.73 -14.63 33.36
C ALA A 285 6.23 -14.40 33.60
N ASP A 286 7.06 -15.32 33.09
CA ASP A 286 8.51 -15.24 33.18
C ASP A 286 9.12 -14.12 32.30
N LEU A 287 10.42 -13.88 32.50
CA LEU A 287 11.16 -12.86 31.74
C LEU A 287 11.16 -13.10 30.23
N ASP A 288 11.14 -14.36 29.79
CA ASP A 288 11.20 -14.72 28.36
C ASP A 288 9.90 -14.35 27.65
N LYS A 289 8.76 -14.51 28.33
CA LYS A 289 7.45 -14.02 27.84
C LYS A 289 7.42 -12.51 27.71
N PHE A 290 7.99 -11.77 28.66
CA PHE A 290 8.11 -10.31 28.55
C PHE A 290 9.00 -9.89 27.38
N ALA A 291 10.17 -10.53 27.22
CA ALA A 291 11.07 -10.27 26.09
C ALA A 291 10.36 -10.51 24.75
N THR A 292 9.71 -11.66 24.61
CA THR A 292 8.94 -12.03 23.41
C THR A 292 7.82 -11.02 23.14
N THR A 293 7.11 -10.58 24.18
CA THR A 293 6.03 -9.60 24.04
C THR A 293 6.55 -8.26 23.55
N ILE A 294 7.67 -7.76 24.11
CA ILE A 294 8.32 -6.52 23.66
C ILE A 294 8.67 -6.62 22.17
N GLU A 295 9.31 -7.71 21.75
CA GLU A 295 9.69 -7.92 20.36
C GLU A 295 8.48 -7.94 19.41
N ARG A 296 7.39 -8.60 19.83
CA ARG A 296 6.15 -8.66 19.05
C ARG A 296 5.46 -7.29 18.98
N VAL A 297 5.41 -6.53 20.07
CA VAL A 297 4.87 -5.15 20.06
C VAL A 297 5.71 -4.25 19.13
N ASP A 298 7.04 -4.33 19.19
CA ASP A 298 7.90 -3.56 18.28
C ASP A 298 7.74 -3.99 16.81
N ALA A 299 7.48 -5.28 16.57
CA ALA A 299 7.21 -5.80 15.23
C ALA A 299 5.91 -5.23 14.64
N LEU A 300 4.90 -4.95 15.47
CA LEU A 300 3.67 -4.28 15.03
C LEU A 300 3.96 -2.89 14.45
N SER A 301 4.74 -2.07 15.15
CA SER A 301 5.12 -0.73 14.68
C SER A 301 5.87 -0.77 13.33
N SER A 302 6.82 -1.70 13.18
CA SER A 302 7.57 -1.87 11.92
C SER A 302 6.70 -2.40 10.79
N GLY A 303 5.85 -3.39 11.07
CA GLY A 303 4.91 -3.93 10.08
C GLY A 303 3.97 -2.85 9.56
N PHE A 304 3.41 -2.03 10.45
CA PHE A 304 2.56 -0.91 10.07
C PHE A 304 3.32 0.17 9.28
N ALA A 305 4.53 0.53 9.71
CA ALA A 305 5.39 1.47 8.99
C ALA A 305 5.66 1.04 7.55
N ARG A 306 5.87 -0.26 7.33
CA ARG A 306 6.08 -0.82 5.99
C ARG A 306 4.85 -0.65 5.11
N GLN A 307 3.65 -0.94 5.64
CA GLN A 307 2.41 -0.73 4.90
C GLN A 307 2.21 0.75 4.53
N LEU A 308 2.42 1.67 5.48
CA LEU A 308 2.33 3.10 5.20
C LEU A 308 3.39 3.59 4.22
N GLY A 309 4.61 3.03 4.26
CA GLY A 309 5.64 3.32 3.26
C GLY A 309 5.20 2.94 1.84
N LEU A 310 4.46 1.85 1.67
CA LEU A 310 3.87 1.48 0.37
C LEU A 310 2.73 2.42 -0.03
N ILE A 311 1.89 2.83 0.92
CA ILE A 311 0.85 3.85 0.67
C ILE A 311 1.48 5.16 0.22
N ASP A 312 2.51 5.64 0.91
CA ASP A 312 3.22 6.88 0.56
C ASP A 312 3.82 6.79 -0.86
N ARG A 313 4.38 5.63 -1.24
CA ARG A 313 4.85 5.37 -2.62
C ARG A 313 3.71 5.38 -3.63
N ALA A 314 2.56 4.79 -3.32
CA ALA A 314 1.37 4.84 -4.19
C ALA A 314 0.86 6.27 -4.37
N LEU A 315 0.77 7.05 -3.29
CA LEU A 315 0.41 8.47 -3.32
C LEU A 315 1.39 9.31 -4.15
N GLN A 316 2.69 9.00 -4.11
CA GLN A 316 3.69 9.62 -4.99
C GLN A 316 3.48 9.22 -6.45
N GLY A 317 3.16 7.94 -6.72
CA GLY A 317 2.80 7.47 -8.05
C GLY A 317 1.65 8.25 -8.66
N PHE A 318 0.59 8.53 -7.89
CA PHE A 318 -0.54 9.34 -8.35
C PHE A 318 -0.16 10.77 -8.74
N LYS A 319 0.86 11.38 -8.12
CA LYS A 319 1.32 12.72 -8.52
C LYS A 319 1.86 12.77 -9.94
N ILE A 320 2.39 11.65 -10.45
CA ILE A 320 2.86 11.54 -11.84
C ILE A 320 1.69 11.68 -12.81
N PHE A 321 0.53 11.12 -12.46
CA PHE A 321 -0.72 11.25 -13.22
C PHE A 321 -1.43 12.60 -13.03
N GLY A 322 -0.94 13.46 -12.12
CA GLY A 322 -1.48 14.81 -11.92
C GLY A 322 -0.99 15.85 -12.93
N GLY A 323 -0.12 15.47 -13.87
CA GLY A 323 0.39 16.36 -14.91
C GLY A 323 -0.70 16.88 -15.86
N ALA A 324 -0.47 18.04 -16.49
CA ALA A 324 -1.46 18.75 -17.32
C ALA A 324 -2.06 17.89 -18.46
N ALA A 325 -1.29 16.95 -19.02
CA ALA A 325 -1.75 16.05 -20.08
C ALA A 325 -2.80 15.04 -19.59
N VAL A 326 -2.62 14.50 -18.38
CA VAL A 326 -3.50 13.46 -17.81
C VAL A 326 -4.71 14.07 -17.10
N ALA A 327 -4.55 15.26 -16.52
CA ALA A 327 -5.62 16.02 -15.89
C ALA A 327 -6.78 16.37 -16.85
N ALA A 328 -6.55 16.30 -18.17
CA ALA A 328 -7.57 16.52 -19.19
C ALA A 328 -8.56 15.35 -19.34
N LEU A 329 -8.30 14.17 -18.72
CA LEU A 329 -9.18 13.01 -18.78
C LEU A 329 -10.02 12.91 -17.49
N PRO A 330 -11.33 13.23 -17.52
CA PRO A 330 -12.21 13.18 -16.34
C PRO A 330 -12.18 11.82 -15.64
N GLN A 331 -12.07 10.76 -16.43
CA GLN A 331 -11.91 9.37 -16.02
C GLN A 331 -10.77 9.16 -15.02
N VAL A 332 -9.60 9.73 -15.31
CA VAL A 332 -8.39 9.53 -14.50
C VAL A 332 -8.52 10.29 -13.18
N VAL A 333 -9.10 11.49 -13.21
CA VAL A 333 -9.35 12.30 -12.01
C VAL A 333 -10.27 11.56 -11.02
N VAL A 334 -11.34 10.94 -11.52
CA VAL A 334 -12.25 10.13 -10.69
C VAL A 334 -11.54 8.91 -10.10
N LEU A 335 -10.75 8.19 -10.90
CA LEU A 335 -9.98 7.03 -10.45
C LEU A 335 -8.97 7.42 -9.36
N MET A 336 -8.24 8.52 -9.56
CA MET A 336 -7.31 9.05 -8.57
C MET A 336 -8.03 9.42 -7.28
N ALA A 337 -9.13 10.18 -7.35
CA ALA A 337 -9.93 10.55 -6.18
C ALA A 337 -10.42 9.32 -5.42
N ALA A 338 -10.92 8.29 -6.11
CA ALA A 338 -11.30 7.02 -5.50
C ALA A 338 -10.10 6.34 -4.81
N ALA A 339 -8.93 6.32 -5.44
CA ALA A 339 -7.72 5.73 -4.87
C ALA A 339 -7.21 6.49 -3.63
N TYR A 340 -7.23 7.83 -3.63
CA TYR A 340 -6.89 8.65 -2.46
C TYR A 340 -7.82 8.35 -1.28
N ILE A 341 -9.13 8.22 -1.53
CA ILE A 341 -10.12 7.85 -0.51
C ILE A 341 -9.82 6.46 0.07
N VAL A 342 -9.58 5.47 -0.81
CA VAL A 342 -9.27 4.09 -0.39
C VAL A 342 -7.96 4.03 0.41
N LEU A 343 -6.90 4.74 0.00
CA LEU A 343 -5.65 4.78 0.74
C LEU A 343 -5.78 5.45 2.10
N ALA A 344 -6.52 6.56 2.18
CA ALA A 344 -6.81 7.23 3.46
C ALA A 344 -7.59 6.29 4.39
N ALA A 345 -8.67 5.69 3.88
CA ALA A 345 -9.47 4.73 4.64
C ALA A 345 -8.62 3.56 5.14
N TYR A 346 -7.83 2.94 4.26
CA TYR A 346 -7.00 1.81 4.63
C TYR A 346 -5.96 2.19 5.68
N ALA A 347 -5.28 3.34 5.58
CA ALA A 347 -4.32 3.80 6.58
C ALA A 347 -4.96 3.96 7.98
N ILE A 348 -6.21 4.43 8.04
CA ILE A 348 -6.97 4.60 9.28
C ILE A 348 -7.43 3.25 9.84
N PHE A 349 -8.05 2.40 9.02
CA PHE A 349 -8.55 1.11 9.49
C PHE A 349 -7.44 0.12 9.81
N ALA A 350 -6.33 0.14 9.06
CA ALA A 350 -5.16 -0.64 9.41
C ALA A 350 -4.59 -0.14 10.75
N GLY A 351 -4.43 1.18 10.94
CA GLY A 351 -3.96 1.72 12.22
C GLY A 351 -4.87 1.30 13.39
N ALA A 352 -6.19 1.30 13.19
CA ALA A 352 -7.18 0.81 14.15
C ALA A 352 -6.97 -0.67 14.54
N ASP A 353 -6.71 -1.55 13.57
CA ASP A 353 -6.40 -2.97 13.84
C ASP A 353 -5.14 -3.10 14.69
N TYR A 354 -4.07 -2.41 14.33
CA TYR A 354 -2.79 -2.50 15.02
C TYR A 354 -2.85 -1.98 16.47
N VAL A 355 -3.77 -1.06 16.81
CA VAL A 355 -3.95 -0.54 18.17
C VAL A 355 -5.15 -1.15 18.92
N ASP A 356 -5.78 -2.19 18.37
CA ASP A 356 -7.00 -2.83 18.91
C ASP A 356 -8.17 -1.87 19.17
N ALA A 357 -8.38 -0.89 18.29
CA ALA A 357 -9.46 0.07 18.42
C ALA A 357 -10.83 -0.60 18.27
N GLN A 358 -11.55 -0.76 19.38
CA GLN A 358 -12.81 -1.52 19.45
C GLN A 358 -13.90 -1.01 18.49
N ARG A 359 -13.97 0.30 18.27
CA ARG A 359 -14.99 0.94 17.42
C ARG A 359 -14.73 0.79 15.93
N LEU A 360 -13.48 0.54 15.55
CA LEU A 360 -13.02 0.53 14.15
C LEU A 360 -12.44 -0.82 13.74
N ARG A 361 -12.75 -1.89 14.48
CA ARG A 361 -12.27 -3.26 14.23
C ARG A 361 -13.01 -3.91 13.06
N ILE A 362 -12.87 -3.30 11.90
CA ILE A 362 -13.60 -3.66 10.69
C ILE A 362 -12.76 -4.65 9.85
N LEU A 363 -11.46 -4.41 9.70
CA LEU A 363 -10.60 -5.22 8.83
C LEU A 363 -10.02 -6.45 9.55
N ASN A 364 -9.66 -6.31 10.84
CA ASN A 364 -9.11 -7.36 11.70
C ASN A 364 -7.95 -8.13 11.03
N ARG A 365 -7.04 -7.41 10.38
CA ARG A 365 -5.94 -7.99 9.57
C ARG A 365 -4.81 -8.55 10.41
N VAL A 366 -4.48 -7.90 11.52
CA VAL A 366 -3.36 -8.26 12.40
C VAL A 366 -3.82 -8.29 13.85
N PRO A 367 -3.17 -9.06 14.74
CA PRO A 367 -3.35 -8.87 16.17
C PRO A 367 -2.81 -7.49 16.56
N GLY A 368 -3.60 -6.69 17.28
CA GLY A 368 -3.13 -5.40 17.76
C GLY A 368 -2.27 -5.51 19.03
N VAL A 369 -1.81 -4.35 19.52
CA VAL A 369 -0.93 -4.24 20.69
C VAL A 369 -1.51 -4.95 21.92
N ARG A 370 -2.80 -4.76 22.22
CA ARG A 370 -3.45 -5.40 23.36
C ARG A 370 -3.57 -6.91 23.15
N ALA A 371 -3.98 -7.34 21.97
CA ALA A 371 -4.11 -8.77 21.66
C ALA A 371 -2.76 -9.50 21.81
N VAL A 372 -1.65 -8.89 21.35
CA VAL A 372 -0.30 -9.44 21.52
C VAL A 372 0.09 -9.54 23.00
N VAL A 373 -0.21 -8.52 23.81
CA VAL A 373 0.06 -8.55 25.26
C VAL A 373 -0.78 -9.62 25.96
N GLU A 374 -2.08 -9.68 25.67
CA GLU A 374 -3.00 -10.67 26.23
C GLU A 374 -2.55 -12.11 25.93
N GLU A 375 -2.20 -12.39 24.67
CA GLU A 375 -1.75 -13.72 24.21
C GLU A 375 -0.53 -14.24 24.98
N ASN A 376 0.39 -13.35 25.36
CA ASN A 376 1.65 -13.74 25.98
C ASN A 376 1.66 -13.61 27.51
N LEU A 377 0.83 -12.74 28.09
CA LEU A 377 0.91 -12.37 29.51
C LEU A 377 -0.36 -12.62 30.34
N ALA A 378 -1.53 -12.83 29.71
CA ALA A 378 -2.80 -13.03 30.42
C ALA A 378 -3.15 -14.50 30.68
N GLY A 379 -2.43 -15.44 30.05
CA GLY A 379 -2.67 -16.88 30.17
C GLY A 379 -1.64 -17.57 31.05
N GLU A 380 -1.72 -17.36 32.36
CA GLU A 380 -1.10 -18.11 33.47
C GLU A 380 -1.57 -17.48 34.80
#